data_AF-A0A524DBV7-F1
#
_entry.id   AF-A0A524DBV7-F1
#
_cell.length_a   1.000
_cell.length_b   1.000
_cell.length_c   1.000
_cell.angle_alpha   90.00
_cell.angle_beta   90.00
_cell.angle_gamma   90.00
#
_symmetry.space_group_name_H-M   'P 1'
#
loop_
_entity.id
_entity.type
_entity.pdbx_description
1 polymer ?
#
loop_
_entity_poly.entity_id
_entity_poly.type
_entity_poly.pdbx_seq_one_letter_code
_entity_poly.pdbx_strand_id
1 'polypeptide(L)'
;MDKTESMSREALFEVRKAKIKTQIAAATRILTKDIEPLELADKFIHQSLQLLKEGISQQHPNFTEKQVIQRMRTLLSLSEKIRTHRKRRKSSWQK
;
A
#
# COMPACT_ATOMS: atom_id res chain seq x y z
N MET A 1 -31.87 -7.98 -10.12
CA MET A 1 -32.40 -7.61 -8.79
C MET A 1 -31.41 -6.67 -8.15
N ASP A 2 -31.90 -5.45 -7.96
CA ASP A 2 -31.22 -4.26 -7.49
C ASP A 2 -30.77 -4.42 -6.02
N LYS A 3 -29.51 -4.08 -5.71
CA LYS A 3 -29.00 -4.02 -4.34
C LYS A 3 -28.00 -2.86 -4.19
N THR A 4 -28.38 -1.70 -4.68
CA THR A 4 -27.87 -0.44 -4.11
C THR A 4 -28.81 -0.06 -2.97
N GLU A 5 -28.77 -0.84 -1.89
CA GLU A 5 -29.47 -0.48 -0.66
C GLU A 5 -28.90 0.85 -0.17
N SER A 6 -29.73 1.87 -0.25
CA SER A 6 -29.55 3.15 0.43
C SER A 6 -29.38 2.86 1.93
N MET A 7 -28.15 2.74 2.41
CA MET A 7 -27.86 2.60 3.83
C MET A 7 -28.46 3.79 4.59
N SER A 8 -29.24 3.52 5.64
CA SER A 8 -29.71 4.57 6.52
C SER A 8 -28.52 5.30 7.15
N ARG A 9 -28.74 6.56 7.53
CA ARG A 9 -27.71 7.40 8.15
C ARG A 9 -27.19 6.76 9.44
N GLU A 10 -28.05 6.11 10.21
CA GLU A 10 -27.72 5.35 11.41
C GLU A 10 -26.84 4.14 11.10
N ALA A 11 -27.15 3.37 10.05
CA ALA A 11 -26.34 2.22 9.64
C ALA A 11 -24.93 2.67 9.18
N LEU A 12 -24.85 3.78 8.44
CA LEU A 12 -23.59 4.37 8.01
C LEU A 12 -22.75 4.87 9.20
N PHE A 13 -23.41 5.45 10.20
CA PHE A 13 -22.76 5.91 11.43
C PHE A 13 -22.15 4.75 12.22
N GLU A 14 -22.90 3.66 12.42
CA GLU A 14 -22.41 2.49 13.15
C GLU A 14 -21.24 1.80 12.43
N VAL A 15 -21.28 1.70 11.08
CA VAL A 15 -20.14 1.20 10.29
C VAL A 15 -18.90 2.09 10.48
N ARG A 16 -19.05 3.42 10.44
CA ARG A 16 -17.93 4.36 10.65
C ARG A 16 -17.38 4.26 12.07
N LYS A 17 -18.24 4.16 13.07
CA LYS A 17 -17.87 4.01 14.48
C LYS A 17 -17.10 2.71 14.73
N ALA A 18 -17.54 1.59 14.16
CA ALA A 18 -16.83 0.31 14.23
C ALA A 18 -15.43 0.40 13.58
N LYS A 19 -15.32 1.06 12.43
CA LYS A 19 -14.04 1.30 11.76
C LYS A 19 -13.08 2.13 12.62
N ILE A 20 -13.56 3.22 13.22
CA ILE A 20 -12.75 4.07 14.11
C ILE A 20 -12.29 3.30 15.35
N LYS A 21 -13.18 2.52 15.99
CA LYS A 21 -12.80 1.65 17.13
C LYS A 21 -11.68 0.68 16.77
N THR A 22 -11.75 0.08 15.59
CA THR A 22 -10.73 -0.85 15.10
C THR A 22 -9.37 -0.14 14.90
N GLN A 23 -9.39 1.08 14.37
CA GLN A 23 -8.19 1.89 14.19
C GLN A 23 -7.57 2.31 15.53
N ILE A 24 -8.40 2.73 16.50
CA ILE A 24 -7.94 3.06 17.85
C ILE A 24 -7.28 1.84 18.50
N ALA A 25 -7.93 0.66 18.45
CA ALA A 25 -7.37 -0.56 19.03
C ALA A 25 -6.04 -0.99 18.36
N ALA A 26 -5.88 -0.75 17.05
CA ALA A 26 -4.62 -0.98 16.37
C ALA A 26 -3.52 0.00 16.85
N ALA A 27 -3.84 1.29 16.96
CA ALA A 27 -2.92 2.31 17.45
C ALA A 27 -2.51 2.06 18.91
N THR A 28 -3.45 1.70 19.79
CA THR A 28 -3.15 1.36 21.18
C THR A 28 -2.23 0.15 21.29
N ARG A 29 -2.43 -0.90 20.47
CA ARG A 29 -1.53 -2.07 20.44
C ARG A 29 -0.11 -1.75 20.02
N ILE A 30 0.05 -0.75 19.16
CA ILE A 30 1.36 -0.26 18.72
C ILE A 30 2.03 0.52 19.87
N LEU A 31 1.31 1.49 20.44
CA LEU A 31 1.83 2.33 21.52
C LEU A 31 2.17 1.52 22.78
N THR A 32 1.33 0.55 23.14
CA THR A 32 1.56 -0.32 24.31
C THR A 32 2.72 -1.29 24.15
N LYS A 33 3.14 -1.57 22.91
CA LYS A 33 4.29 -2.44 22.61
C LYS A 33 5.57 -1.64 22.37
N ASP A 34 5.54 -0.33 22.60
CA ASP A 34 6.65 0.59 22.34
C ASP A 34 7.19 0.47 20.91
N ILE A 35 6.30 0.18 19.96
CA ILE A 35 6.65 0.07 18.54
C ILE A 35 6.52 1.48 17.95
N GLU A 36 7.61 2.03 17.46
CA GLU A 36 7.60 3.27 16.69
C GLU A 36 7.20 3.00 15.23
N PRO A 37 5.98 3.38 14.79
CA PRO A 37 5.48 2.98 13.46
C PRO A 37 6.27 3.58 12.31
N LEU A 38 6.79 4.78 12.52
CA LEU A 38 7.60 5.47 11.52
C LEU A 38 8.91 4.74 11.29
N GLU A 39 9.61 4.35 12.35
CA GLU A 39 10.82 3.52 12.22
C GLU A 39 10.54 2.18 11.56
N LEU A 40 9.42 1.52 11.92
CA LEU A 40 9.06 0.24 11.31
C LEU A 40 8.76 0.40 9.81
N ALA A 41 8.04 1.46 9.44
CA ALA A 41 7.77 1.77 8.04
C ALA A 41 9.07 2.05 7.27
N ASP A 42 9.98 2.84 7.83
CA ASP A 42 11.28 3.14 7.23
C ASP A 42 12.13 1.89 7.04
N LYS A 43 12.23 1.03 8.08
CA LYS A 43 12.93 -0.27 7.99
C LYS A 43 12.34 -1.13 6.89
N PHE A 44 11.01 -1.22 6.80
CA PHE A 44 10.34 -2.01 5.79
C PHE A 44 10.55 -1.48 4.37
N ILE A 45 10.48 -0.15 4.19
CA ILE A 45 10.77 0.51 2.90
C ILE A 45 12.22 0.23 2.48
N HIS A 46 13.17 0.40 3.40
CA HIS A 46 14.58 0.15 3.14
C HIS A 46 14.83 -1.29 2.69
N GLN A 47 14.33 -2.27 3.46
CA GLN A 47 14.47 -3.70 3.13
C GLN A 47 13.84 -4.04 1.78
N SER A 48 12.65 -3.50 1.49
CA SER A 48 11.97 -3.71 0.21
C SER A 48 12.78 -3.17 -0.98
N LEU A 49 13.41 -2.00 -0.81
CA LEU A 49 14.27 -1.41 -1.83
C LEU A 49 15.56 -2.21 -2.04
N GLN A 50 16.17 -2.74 -0.97
CA GLN A 50 17.35 -3.60 -1.06
C GLN A 50 17.03 -4.89 -1.82
N LEU A 51 15.94 -5.58 -1.47
CA LEU A 51 15.50 -6.78 -2.17
C LEU A 51 15.26 -6.54 -3.66
N LEU A 52 14.66 -5.39 -4.01
CA LEU A 52 14.49 -5.00 -5.41
C LEU A 52 15.83 -4.75 -6.11
N LYS A 53 16.77 -4.07 -5.44
CA LYS A 53 18.13 -3.83 -5.97
C LYS A 53 18.84 -5.15 -6.23
N GLU A 54 18.85 -6.04 -5.24
CA GLU A 54 19.47 -7.37 -5.31
C GLU A 54 18.88 -8.22 -6.43
N GLY A 55 17.55 -8.29 -6.53
CA GLY A 55 16.88 -9.04 -7.59
C GLY A 55 17.24 -8.54 -8.99
N ILE A 56 17.34 -7.22 -9.18
CA ILE A 56 17.75 -6.64 -10.48
C ILE A 56 19.22 -6.96 -10.77
N SER A 57 20.11 -6.80 -9.77
CA SER A 57 21.53 -7.10 -9.93
C SER A 57 21.77 -8.57 -10.26
N GLN A 58 21.02 -9.50 -9.66
CA GLN A 58 21.10 -10.93 -9.95
C GLN A 58 20.59 -11.27 -11.36
N GLN A 59 19.50 -10.63 -11.81
CA GLN A 59 18.96 -10.83 -13.15
C GLN A 59 19.83 -10.18 -14.24
N HIS A 60 20.57 -9.13 -13.90
CA HIS A 60 21.43 -8.38 -14.81
C HIS A 60 22.82 -8.15 -14.20
N PRO A 61 23.68 -9.17 -14.11
CA PRO A 61 24.99 -9.07 -13.45
C PRO A 61 25.93 -8.02 -14.06
N ASN A 62 25.73 -7.71 -15.34
CA ASN A 62 26.56 -6.76 -16.08
C ASN A 62 26.10 -5.30 -15.94
N PHE A 63 25.03 -5.04 -15.19
CA PHE A 63 24.58 -3.67 -14.96
C PHE A 63 25.52 -2.94 -14.00
N THR A 64 25.87 -1.71 -14.37
CA THR A 64 26.44 -0.76 -13.44
C THR A 64 25.40 -0.37 -12.38
N GLU A 65 25.86 0.11 -11.22
CA GLU A 65 24.97 0.55 -10.15
C GLU A 65 23.97 1.63 -10.63
N LYS A 66 24.42 2.57 -11.48
CA LYS A 66 23.55 3.58 -12.09
C LYS A 66 22.42 2.94 -12.91
N GLN A 67 22.72 1.89 -13.67
CA GLN A 67 21.72 1.17 -14.47
C GLN A 67 20.75 0.38 -13.59
N VAL A 68 21.22 -0.24 -12.51
CA VAL A 68 20.35 -0.90 -11.52
C VAL A 68 19.37 0.10 -10.91
N ILE A 69 19.86 1.24 -10.43
CA ILE A 69 19.02 2.30 -9.85
C ILE A 69 18.01 2.83 -10.87
N GLN A 70 18.44 3.03 -12.11
CA GLN A 70 17.54 3.48 -13.17
C GLN A 70 16.43 2.46 -13.43
N ARG A 71 16.78 1.17 -13.47
CA ARG A 71 15.82 0.07 -13.63
C ARG A 71 14.83 -0.01 -12.48
N MET A 72 15.30 0.15 -11.23
CA MET A 72 14.42 0.24 -10.04
C MET A 72 13.38 1.35 -10.20
N ARG A 73 13.81 2.56 -10.57
CA ARG A 73 12.91 3.71 -10.79
C ARG A 73 11.87 3.44 -11.86
N THR A 74 12.27 2.83 -12.97
CA THR A 74 11.34 2.44 -14.05
C THR A 74 10.28 1.46 -13.55
N LEU A 75 10.67 0.43 -12.79
CA LEU A 75 9.74 -0.57 -12.26
C LEU A 75 8.77 0.02 -11.23
N LEU A 76 9.26 0.88 -10.33
CA LEU A 76 8.41 1.58 -9.37
C LEU A 76 7.38 2.48 -10.07
N SER A 77 7.82 3.24 -11.09
CA SER A 77 6.91 4.08 -11.90
C SER A 77 5.86 3.24 -12.63
N LEU A 78 6.26 2.11 -13.21
CA LEU A 78 5.34 1.20 -13.90
C LEU A 78 4.30 0.62 -12.93
N SER A 79 4.73 0.19 -11.75
CA SER A 79 3.83 -0.31 -10.68
C SER A 79 2.78 0.74 -10.31
N GLU A 80 3.18 2.00 -10.16
CA GLU A 80 2.26 3.09 -9.84
C GLU A 80 1.23 3.35 -10.96
N LYS A 81 1.68 3.32 -12.22
CA LYS A 81 0.80 3.43 -13.38
C LYS A 81 -0.22 2.30 -13.41
N ILE A 82 0.22 1.05 -13.23
CA ILE A 82 -0.66 -0.13 -13.17
C ILE A 82 -1.68 0.02 -12.05
N ARG A 83 -1.25 0.43 -10.84
CA ARG A 83 -2.11 0.67 -9.69
C ARG A 83 -3.19 1.71 -10.00
N THR A 84 -2.79 2.82 -10.61
CA THR A 84 -3.70 3.90 -11.01
C THR A 84 -4.73 3.42 -12.03
N HIS A 85 -4.30 2.69 -13.07
CA HIS A 85 -5.21 2.11 -14.05
C HIS A 85 -6.19 1.11 -13.44
N ARG A 86 -5.73 0.26 -12.52
CA ARG A 86 -6.61 -0.70 -11.79
C ARG A 86 -7.66 0.01 -10.95
N LYS A 87 -7.30 1.09 -10.24
CA LYS A 87 -8.25 1.91 -9.46
C LYS A 87 -9.32 2.52 -10.36
N ARG A 88 -8.92 3.10 -11.50
CA ARG A 88 -9.84 3.69 -12.49
C ARG A 88 -10.80 2.66 -13.08
N ARG A 89 -10.31 1.47 -13.43
CA ARG A 89 -11.16 0.36 -13.88
C ARG A 89 -12.16 -0.08 -12.81
N LYS A 90 -11.74 -0.28 -11.56
CA LYS A 90 -12.70 -0.62 -10.49
C LYS A 90 -13.79 0.43 -10.32
N SER A 91 -13.46 1.71 -10.48
CA SER A 91 -14.43 2.81 -10.43
C SER A 91 -15.39 2.86 -11.62
N SER A 92 -15.00 2.33 -12.80
CA SER A 92 -15.85 2.33 -14.00
C SER A 92 -16.80 1.13 -14.09
N TRP A 93 -16.56 0.08 -13.30
CA TRP A 93 -17.44 -1.09 -13.18
C TRP A 93 -18.46 -0.97 -12.02
N GLN A 94 -18.44 0.16 -11.31
CA GLN A 94 -19.39 0.50 -10.23
C GLN A 94 -20.40 1.58 -10.66
N LYS A 95 -20.50 1.85 -11.96
CA LYS A 95 -21.58 2.64 -12.58
C LYS A 95 -22.37 1.72 -13.49
#